data_AF-A0A523HPJ0-F1
#
_entry.id   AF-A0A523HPJ0-F1
#
_cell.length_a   1.000
_cell.length_b   1.000
_cell.length_c   1.000
_cell.angle_alpha   90.00
_cell.angle_beta   90.00
_cell.angle_gamma   90.00
#
_symmetry.space_group_name_H-M   'P 1'
#
loop_
_entity.id
_entity.type
_entity.pdbx_description
1 polymer ?
#
loop_
_entity_poly.entity_id
_entity_poly.type
_entity_poly.pdbx_seq_one_letter_code
_entity_poly.pdbx_strand_id
1 'polypeptide(L)'
;MEFPVPQFKKFSQHLIEIAKKFSLNPEKLRIEFYAPNTQAILIERNEDVDFKIHINLQENRIISVQRLSKNGNDTTDRLKEKYRRFMK
;
A
#
# COMPACT_ATOMS: atom_id res chain seq x y z
N MET A 1 -10.29 20.22 12.99
CA MET A 1 -10.01 20.46 11.56
C MET A 1 -8.61 19.96 11.29
N GLU A 2 -8.47 18.75 10.74
CA GLU A 2 -7.17 18.16 10.44
C GLU A 2 -6.70 18.61 9.05
N PHE A 3 -5.43 18.97 8.98
CA PHE A 3 -4.78 19.67 7.88
C PHE A 3 -4.79 18.85 6.58
N PRO A 4 -5.38 19.35 5.47
CA PRO A 4 -5.13 18.78 4.16
C PRO A 4 -3.77 19.30 3.69
N VAL A 5 -2.71 18.51 3.92
CA VAL A 5 -1.39 18.83 3.39
C VAL A 5 -1.49 18.83 1.86
N PRO A 6 -1.27 19.97 1.16
CA PRO A 6 -1.62 20.16 -0.25
C PRO A 6 -0.76 19.31 -1.22
N GLN A 7 0.24 18.60 -0.69
CA GLN A 7 1.15 17.76 -1.44
C GLN A 7 0.51 16.44 -1.92
N PHE A 8 -0.58 16.00 -1.29
CA PHE A 8 -1.24 14.73 -1.65
C PHE A 8 -2.29 14.84 -2.77
N LYS A 9 -2.77 16.06 -3.10
CA LYS A 9 -3.81 16.24 -4.14
C LYS A 9 -3.38 15.78 -5.55
N LYS A 10 -2.07 15.77 -5.84
CA LYS A 10 -1.54 15.30 -7.14
C LYS A 10 -1.33 13.78 -7.20
N PHE A 11 -1.32 13.10 -6.06
CA PHE A 11 -1.07 11.65 -6.01
C PHE A 11 -2.34 10.80 -5.93
N SER A 12 -3.52 11.44 -5.80
CA SER A 12 -4.80 10.73 -5.72
C SER A 12 -5.09 9.85 -6.94
N GLN A 13 -4.80 10.33 -8.16
CA GLN A 13 -4.99 9.53 -9.38
C GLN A 13 -4.05 8.32 -9.42
N HIS A 14 -2.74 8.54 -9.22
CA HIS A 14 -1.76 7.45 -9.21
C HIS A 14 -2.00 6.44 -8.08
N LEU A 15 -2.45 6.89 -6.91
CA LEU A 15 -2.84 6.00 -5.83
C LEU A 15 -4.05 5.14 -6.21
N ILE A 16 -5.06 5.72 -6.86
CA ILE A 16 -6.22 4.96 -7.34
C ILE A 16 -5.77 3.93 -8.40
N GLU A 17 -4.86 4.31 -9.30
CA GLU A 17 -4.32 3.40 -10.31
C GLU A 17 -3.54 2.23 -9.67
N ILE A 18 -2.63 2.52 -8.75
CA ILE A 18 -1.86 1.50 -8.02
C ILE A 18 -2.81 0.65 -7.18
N ALA A 19 -3.78 1.25 -6.51
CA ALA A 19 -4.76 0.53 -5.71
C ALA A 19 -5.58 -0.43 -6.56
N LYS A 20 -6.10 0.01 -7.71
CA LYS A 20 -6.78 -0.87 -8.66
C LYS A 20 -5.87 -2.00 -9.14
N LYS A 21 -4.64 -1.67 -9.50
CA LYS A 21 -3.67 -2.62 -10.07
C LYS A 21 -3.31 -3.74 -9.11
N PHE A 22 -3.14 -3.42 -7.84
CA PHE A 22 -2.78 -4.37 -6.78
C PHE A 22 -3.99 -4.82 -5.93
N SER A 23 -5.21 -4.48 -6.36
CA SER A 23 -6.46 -4.76 -5.63
C SER A 23 -6.44 -4.29 -4.16
N LEU A 24 -5.82 -3.14 -3.91
CA LEU A 24 -5.77 -2.46 -2.62
C LEU A 24 -7.00 -1.57 -2.44
N ASN A 25 -7.37 -1.30 -1.18
CA ASN A 25 -8.47 -0.39 -0.90
C ASN A 25 -7.97 1.06 -0.80
N PRO A 26 -8.24 1.94 -1.79
CA PRO A 26 -7.70 3.31 -1.81
C PRO A 26 -8.14 4.16 -0.61
N GLU A 27 -9.33 3.90 -0.04
CA GLU A 27 -9.83 4.64 1.12
C GLU A 27 -9.08 4.31 2.42
N LYS A 28 -8.45 3.13 2.44
CA LYS A 28 -7.66 2.62 3.57
C LYS A 28 -6.15 2.72 3.31
N LEU A 29 -5.75 3.30 2.18
CA LEU A 29 -4.36 3.43 1.78
C LEU A 29 -3.81 4.82 2.11
N ARG A 30 -2.60 4.84 2.63
CA ARG A 30 -1.82 6.05 2.89
C ARG A 30 -0.47 5.94 2.19
N ILE A 31 -0.05 6.98 1.48
CA ILE A 31 1.26 7.03 0.85
C ILE A 31 2.28 7.46 1.91
N GLU A 32 3.26 6.61 2.19
CA GLU A 32 4.46 6.99 2.95
C GLU A 32 5.52 7.57 2.03
N PHE A 33 5.71 6.94 0.87
CA PHE A 33 6.72 7.35 -0.11
C PHE A 33 6.23 7.06 -1.51
N TYR A 34 6.49 7.98 -2.43
CA TYR A 34 6.17 7.79 -3.83
C TYR A 34 7.28 8.39 -4.69
N ALA A 35 7.98 7.51 -5.40
CA ALA A 35 8.92 7.88 -6.45
C ALA A 35 8.34 7.40 -7.79
N PRO A 36 7.87 8.32 -8.65
CA PRO A 36 7.29 7.95 -9.93
C PRO A 36 8.27 7.11 -10.76
N ASN A 37 7.75 6.09 -11.45
CA ASN A 37 8.52 5.13 -12.27
C ASN A 37 9.61 4.34 -11.52
N THR A 38 9.71 4.46 -10.20
CA THR A 38 10.74 3.78 -9.41
C THR A 38 10.10 2.89 -8.36
N GLN A 39 9.50 3.47 -7.31
CA GLN A 39 8.92 2.70 -6.20
C GLN A 39 7.84 3.49 -5.46
N ALA A 40 6.90 2.78 -4.86
CA ALA A 40 5.90 3.33 -3.95
C ALA A 40 5.89 2.54 -2.65
N ILE A 41 5.78 3.25 -1.54
CA ILE A 41 5.56 2.69 -0.22
C ILE A 41 4.19 3.17 0.24
N LEU A 42 3.29 2.21 0.43
CA LEU A 42 1.93 2.44 0.86
C LEU A 42 1.72 1.79 2.23
N ILE A 43 0.90 2.40 3.08
CA ILE A 43 0.39 1.80 4.30
C ILE A 43 -1.10 1.53 4.08
N GLU A 44 -1.50 0.26 4.08
CA GLU A 44 -2.90 -0.15 4.09
C GLU A 44 -3.33 -0.38 5.54
N ARG A 45 -4.28 0.42 6.04
CA ARG A 45 -4.86 0.24 7.36
C ARG A 45 -6.10 -0.63 7.28
N ASN A 46 -6.04 -1.84 7.79
CA ASN A 46 -7.18 -2.73 7.84
C ASN A 46 -7.59 -3.01 9.29
N GLU A 47 -8.73 -2.44 9.70
CA GLU A 47 -9.25 -2.52 11.07
C GLU A 47 -8.24 -1.98 12.10
N ASP A 48 -7.52 -2.88 12.79
CA ASP A 48 -6.51 -2.59 13.82
C ASP A 48 -5.06 -2.90 13.36
N VAL A 49 -4.89 -3.14 12.07
CA VAL A 49 -3.61 -3.57 11.51
C VAL A 49 -3.17 -2.67 10.38
N ASP A 50 -2.03 -2.02 10.58
CA ASP A 50 -1.33 -1.29 9.54
C ASP A 50 -0.37 -2.23 8.78
N PHE A 51 -0.44 -2.22 7.45
CA PHE A 51 0.44 -2.99 6.57
C PHE A 51 1.23 -2.06 5.65
N LYS A 52 2.56 -2.11 5.74
CA LYS A 52 3.46 -1.42 4.85
C LYS A 52 3.74 -2.25 3.60
N ILE A 53 3.26 -1.79 2.46
CA ILE A 53 3.38 -2.41 1.15
C ILE A 53 4.43 -1.64 0.35
N HIS A 54 5.54 -2.31 0.04
CA HIS A 54 6.56 -1.83 -0.88
C HIS A 54 6.26 -2.34 -2.29
N ILE A 55 6.09 -1.41 -3.22
CA ILE A 55 5.78 -1.67 -4.62
C ILE A 55 6.91 -1.12 -5.46
N ASN A 56 7.49 -1.96 -6.32
CA ASN A 56 8.34 -1.52 -7.41
C ASN A 56 7.44 -1.04 -8.54
N LEU A 57 7.48 0.24 -8.89
CA LEU A 57 6.68 0.77 -10.01
C LEU A 57 7.37 0.50 -11.36
N GLN A 58 8.70 0.39 -11.37
CA GLN A 58 9.47 0.06 -12.57
C GLN A 58 9.21 -1.37 -13.04
N GLU A 59 9.26 -2.32 -12.11
CA GLU A 59 8.98 -3.73 -12.37
C GLU A 59 7.50 -4.08 -12.19
N ASN A 60 6.69 -3.11 -11.73
CA ASN A 60 5.27 -3.25 -11.50
C ASN A 60 4.88 -4.46 -10.62
N ARG A 61 5.62 -4.66 -9.53
CA ARG A 61 5.45 -5.80 -8.62
C ARG A 61 5.51 -5.36 -7.16
N ILE A 62 4.91 -6.16 -6.27
CA ILE A 62 5.05 -5.93 -4.83
C ILE A 62 6.36 -6.56 -4.38
N ILE A 63 7.29 -5.74 -3.88
CA ILE A 63 8.58 -6.20 -3.37
C ILE A 63 8.40 -6.82 -1.98
N SER A 64 7.61 -6.17 -1.13
CA SER A 64 7.46 -6.60 0.26
C SER A 64 6.15 -6.11 0.84
N VAL A 65 5.56 -6.92 1.72
CA VAL A 65 4.43 -6.53 2.56
C VAL A 65 4.84 -6.81 4.00
N GLN A 66 5.00 -5.74 4.78
CA GLN A 66 5.34 -5.81 6.20
C GLN A 66 4.13 -5.40 7.02
N ARG A 67 3.93 -6.06 8.15
CA ARG A 67 2.92 -5.69 9.13
C ARG A 67 3.54 -4.77 10.16
N LEU A 68 2.91 -3.63 10.44
CA LEU A 68 3.35 -2.65 11.43
C LEU A 68 2.69 -2.85 12.80
N SER A 69 1.57 -3.58 12.87
CA SER A 69 0.86 -3.80 14.13
C SER A 69 1.49 -4.91 14.99
N LYS A 70 1.57 -4.68 16.31
CA LYS A 70 2.34 -5.49 17.28
C LYS A 70 1.67 -6.80 17.74
N ASN A 71 0.39 -7.03 17.45
CA ASN A 71 -0.33 -8.21 17.96
C ASN A 71 -1.16 -8.90 16.89
N GLY A 72 -0.87 -10.16 16.56
CA GLY A 72 -1.79 -11.06 15.85
C GLY A 72 -1.13 -11.86 14.72
N ASN A 73 -0.87 -13.15 14.94
CA ASN A 73 -0.15 -14.00 13.99
C ASN A 73 -1.01 -14.44 12.78
N ASP A 74 -2.30 -14.09 12.74
CA ASP A 74 -3.30 -14.78 11.90
C ASP A 74 -3.63 -14.08 10.56
N THR A 75 -3.60 -12.75 10.51
CA THR A 75 -4.09 -12.00 9.32
C THR A 75 -3.03 -11.86 8.21
N THR A 76 -1.77 -12.15 8.51
CA THR A 76 -0.65 -11.99 7.56
C THR A 76 -0.74 -12.99 6.41
N ASP A 77 -1.24 -14.21 6.66
CA ASP A 77 -1.32 -15.26 5.64
C ASP A 77 -2.36 -14.94 4.56
N ARG A 78 -3.55 -14.44 4.97
CA ARG A 78 -4.60 -14.03 4.03
C ARG A 78 -4.19 -12.87 3.14
N LEU A 79 -3.47 -11.89 3.69
CA LEU A 79 -2.98 -10.74 2.91
C LEU A 79 -1.78 -11.11 2.05
N LYS A 80 -0.84 -11.92 2.56
CA LYS A 80 0.22 -12.50 1.73
C LYS A 80 -0.37 -13.29 0.58
N GLU A 81 -1.42 -14.08 0.79
CA GLU A 81 -2.10 -14.82 -0.27
C GLU A 81 -2.73 -13.88 -1.31
N LYS A 82 -3.40 -12.81 -0.87
CA LYS A 82 -3.93 -11.74 -1.75
C LYS A 82 -2.81 -11.11 -2.60
N TYR A 83 -1.66 -10.83 -2.00
CA TYR A 83 -0.52 -10.18 -2.66
C TYR A 83 0.43 -11.14 -3.40
N ARG A 84 0.34 -12.45 -3.13
CA ARG A 84 1.18 -13.50 -3.75
C ARG A 84 1.08 -13.49 -5.26
N ARG A 85 -0.09 -13.12 -5.81
CA ARG A 85 -0.32 -12.97 -7.25
C ARG A 85 0.55 -11.88 -7.89
N PHE A 86 1.03 -10.92 -7.11
CA PHE A 86 1.84 -9.78 -7.54
C PHE A 86 3.30 -9.86 -7.09
N MET A 87 3.71 -10.96 -6.44
CA MET A 87 5.07 -11.24 -5.98
C MET A 87 5.85 -12.18 -6.92
N LYS A 88 5.27 -12.60 -8.05
CA LYS A 88 5.95 -13.43 -9.06
C LYS A 88 6.78 -12.59 -10.02
#